data_AF-A0AA86IW60-F1
#
_entry.id   AF-A0AA86IW60-F1
#
_cell.length_a   1.000
_cell.length_b   1.000
_cell.length_c   1.000
_cell.angle_alpha   90.00
_cell.angle_beta   90.00
_cell.angle_gamma   90.00
#
_symmetry.space_group_name_H-M   'P 1'
#
loop_
_entity.id
_entity.type
_entity.pdbx_description
1 polymer ?
#
loop_
_entity_poly.entity_id
_entity_poly.type
_entity_poly.pdbx_seq_one_letter_code
_entity_poly.pdbx_strand_id
1 'polypeptide(L)' 'MKPLQYALLWVGEALLFTVVLVLMYVMMPEVKVYSFIRMYTGVIPGDTWDKYYFLSICVSSLLIVAMLIYLTALIKKR' A
#
# COMPACT_ATOMS: atom_id res chain seq x y z
N MET A 1 0.58 -19.91 21.25
CA MET A 1 0.87 -20.09 19.81
C MET A 1 2.27 -20.65 19.67
N LYS A 2 2.51 -21.58 18.74
CA LYS A 2 3.88 -22.07 18.50
C LYS A 2 4.68 -20.99 17.76
N PRO A 3 5.98 -20.82 18.03
CA PRO A 3 6.81 -19.79 17.38
C PRO A 3 6.78 -19.88 15.84
N LEU A 4 6.63 -21.10 15.31
CA LEU A 4 6.47 -21.35 13.87
C LEU A 4 5.21 -20.70 13.28
N GLN A 5 4.09 -20.67 14.02
CA GLN A 5 2.85 -20.05 13.55
C GLN A 5 2.98 -18.52 13.50
N TYR A 6 3.77 -17.94 14.39
CA TYR A 6 4.06 -16.51 14.38
C TYR A 6 4.92 -16.15 13.17
N ALA A 7 5.98 -16.90 12.89
CA ALA A 7 6.80 -16.69 11.69
C ALA A 7 5.98 -16.80 10.40
N LEU A 8 5.07 -17.78 10.29
CA LEU A 8 4.17 -17.93 9.15
C LEU A 8 3.22 -16.75 8.97
N LEU A 9 2.70 -16.19 10.07
CA LEU A 9 1.86 -14.99 10.03
C LEU A 9 2.63 -13.77 9.50
N TRP A 10 3.85 -13.56 9.96
CA TRP A 10 4.71 -12.47 9.49
C TRP A 10 5.04 -12.60 8.01
N VAL A 11 5.37 -13.82 7.55
CA VAL A 11 5.63 -14.08 6.13
C VAL A 11 4.37 -13.85 5.29
N GLY A 12 3.21 -14.28 5.78
CA GLY A 12 1.92 -14.05 5.12
C GLY A 12 1.58 -12.56 5.01
N GLU A 13 1.83 -11.78 6.06
CA GLU A 13 1.61 -10.33 6.06
C GLU A 13 2.55 -9.61 5.09
N ALA A 14 3.84 -9.96 5.08
CA ALA A 14 4.80 -9.41 4.13
C ALA A 14 4.43 -9.73 2.68
N LEU A 15 3.93 -10.95 2.42
CA LEU A 15 3.46 -11.34 1.09
C LEU A 15 2.20 -10.56 0.69
N LEU A 16 1.23 -10.43 1.60
CA LEU A 16 0.02 -9.64 1.34
C LEU A 16 0.37 -8.18 1.02
N PHE A 17 1.28 -7.59 1.80
CA PHE A 17 1.74 -6.21 1.58
C PHE A 17 2.42 -6.04 0.23
N THR A 18 3.35 -6.93 -0.13
CA THR A 18 4.04 -6.87 -1.43
C THR A 18 3.07 -7.00 -2.59
N VAL A 19 2.09 -7.90 -2.52
CA VAL A 19 1.05 -8.04 -3.55
C VAL A 19 0.23 -6.76 -3.69
N VAL A 20 -0.25 -6.18 -2.58
CA VAL A 20 -1.05 -4.95 -2.58
C VAL A 20 -0.24 -3.77 -3.12
N LEU A 21 1.03 -3.66 -2.73
CA LEU A 21 1.93 -2.60 -3.19
C LEU A 21 2.17 -2.70 -4.70
N VAL A 22 2.48 -3.89 -5.22
CA VAL A 22 2.68 -4.12 -6.65
C VAL A 22 1.39 -3.82 -7.42
N LEU A 23 0.23 -4.26 -6.92
CA LEU A 23 -1.06 -3.97 -7.55
C LEU A 23 -1.30 -2.46 -7.63
N MET A 24 -1.11 -1.72 -6.53
CA MET A 24 -1.28 -0.27 -6.52
C MET A 24 -0.33 0.42 -7.49
N TYR A 25 0.94 0.01 -7.51
CA TYR A 25 1.94 0.59 -8.40
C TYR A 25 1.59 0.36 -9.89
N VAL A 26 1.10 -0.83 -10.25
CA VAL A 26 0.66 -1.13 -11.61
C VAL A 26 -0.62 -0.39 -11.99
N MET A 27 -1.60 -0.29 -11.09
CA MET A 27 -2.89 0.33 -11.39
C MET A 27 -2.84 1.86 -11.41
N MET A 28 -1.98 2.47 -10.61
CA MET A 28 -1.85 3.93 -10.49
C MET A 28 -0.51 4.41 -11.02
N PRO A 29 -0.26 4.42 -12.34
CA PRO A 29 1.02 4.84 -12.89
C PRO A 29 1.33 6.29 -12.54
N GLU A 30 2.54 6.53 -12.04
CA GLU A 30 3.04 7.80 -11.53
C GLU A 30 2.73 8.98 -12.46
N VAL A 31 2.99 8.82 -13.76
CA VAL A 31 2.79 9.86 -14.77
C VAL A 31 1.33 10.32 -14.85
N LYS A 32 0.36 9.40 -14.73
CA LYS A 32 -1.06 9.75 -14.76
C LYS A 32 -1.47 10.46 -13.47
N VAL A 33 -1.01 9.96 -12.33
CA VAL A 33 -1.30 10.57 -11.01
C VAL A 33 -0.69 11.98 -10.92
N TYR A 34 0.53 12.16 -11.42
CA TYR A 34 1.19 13.45 -11.53
C TYR A 34 0.40 14.42 -12.41
N SER A 35 -0.03 13.96 -13.59
CA SER A 35 -0.82 14.77 -14.52
C SER A 35 -2.16 15.21 -13.93
N PHE A 36 -2.73 14.41 -13.02
CA PHE A 36 -3.95 14.76 -12.31
C PHE A 36 -3.67 15.77 -11.20
N ILE A 37 -2.66 15.54 -10.36
CA ILE A 37 -2.37 16.40 -9.22
C ILE A 37 -1.85 17.78 -9.66
N ARG A 38 -1.06 17.87 -10.75
CA ARG A 38 -0.61 19.15 -11.29
C ARG A 38 -1.75 20.08 -11.73
N MET A 39 -2.92 19.53 -12.10
CA MET A 39 -4.08 20.35 -12.46
C MET A 39 -4.62 21.15 -11.28
N TYR A 40 -4.41 20.67 -10.05
CA TYR A 40 -4.92 21.31 -8.83
C TYR A 40 -3.83 22.06 -8.05
N THR A 41 -2.57 21.63 -8.14
CA THR A 41 -1.48 22.11 -7.28
C THR A 41 -0.38 22.88 -8.03
N GLY A 42 -0.44 22.93 -9.36
CA GLY A 42 0.62 23.52 -10.19
C GLY A 42 1.78 22.56 -10.45
N VAL A 43 2.91 23.07 -10.93
CA VAL A 43 4.09 22.24 -11.26
C VAL A 43 4.89 21.95 -9.99
N ILE A 44 5.00 20.66 -9.65
CA ILE A 44 5.81 20.17 -8.55
C ILE A 44 7.16 19.67 -9.12
N PRO A 45 8.31 19.96 -8.49
CA PRO A 45 9.59 19.40 -8.90
C PRO A 45 9.56 17.87 -8.94
N GLY A 46 10.11 17.27 -10.00
CA GLY A 46 10.08 15.81 -10.21
C GLY A 46 10.69 15.02 -9.05
N ASP A 47 11.82 15.47 -8.52
CA ASP A 47 12.51 14.81 -7.39
C ASP A 47 11.66 14.79 -6.10
N THR A 48 10.86 15.83 -5.90
CA THR A 48 9.95 15.96 -4.76
C THR A 48 8.73 15.07 -4.97
N TRP A 49 8.20 15.06 -6.19
CA TRP A 49 7.04 14.26 -6.57
C TRP A 49 7.30 12.76 -6.41
N ASP A 50 8.39 12.24 -6.96
CA ASP A 50 8.71 10.81 -6.94
C ASP A 50 8.80 10.28 -5.49
N LYS A 51 9.48 11.03 -4.61
CA LYS A 51 9.57 10.69 -3.17
C LYS A 51 8.22 10.65 -2.48
N TYR A 52 7.37 11.67 -2.68
CA TYR A 52 6.06 11.71 -2.03
C TYR A 52 5.08 10.71 -2.65
N TYR A 53 5.17 10.46 -3.95
CA TYR A 53 4.35 9.48 -4.65
C TYR A 53 4.67 8.06 -4.15
N PHE A 54 5.94 7.67 -4.11
CA PHE A 54 6.34 6.38 -3.56
C PHE A 54 5.90 6.21 -2.11
N LEU A 55 6.15 7.23 -1.27
CA LEU A 55 5.70 7.23 0.12
C LEU A 55 4.18 7.07 0.24
N SER A 56 3.41 7.79 -0.59
CA SER A 56 1.95 7.73 -0.59
C SER A 56 1.44 6.32 -0.90
N ILE A 57 2.03 5.65 -1.88
CA ILE A 57 1.68 4.27 -2.24
C ILE A 57 2.00 3.32 -1.10
N CYS A 58 3.17 3.45 -0.46
CA CYS A 58 3.53 2.61 0.67
C CYS A 58 2.58 2.80 1.87
N VAL A 59 2.17 4.03 2.16
CA VAL A 59 1.24 4.31 3.26
C VAL A 59 -0.16 3.78 2.91
N SER A 60 -0.64 4.01 1.69
CA SER A 60 -1.94 3.49 1.24
C SER A 60 -1.97 1.96 1.24
N SER A 61 -0.91 1.29 0.78
CA SER A 61 -0.84 -0.17 0.80
C SER A 61 -0.81 -0.73 2.22
N LEU A 62 -0.07 -0.11 3.15
CA LEU A 62 -0.11 -0.46 4.57
C LEU A 62 -1.52 -0.35 5.15
N LEU A 63 -2.22 0.75 4.87
CA LEU A 63 -3.60 0.95 5.37
C LEU A 63 -4.57 -0.10 4.81
N ILE A 64 -4.45 -0.44 3.53
CA ILE A 64 -5.29 -1.47 2.89
C ILE A 64 -5.04 -2.83 3.54
N VAL A 65 -3.77 -3.21 3.74
CA VAL A 65 -3.40 -4.48 4.39
C VAL A 65 -3.97 -4.53 5.81
N ALA A 66 -3.79 -3.46 6.60
CA ALA A 66 -4.33 -3.37 7.95
C ALA A 66 -5.86 -3.50 7.96
N MET A 67 -6.55 -2.86 7.02
CA MET A 67 -8.00 -2.95 6.88
C MET A 67 -8.46 -4.38 6.50
N LEU A 68 -7.76 -5.05 5.60
CA LEU A 68 -8.04 -6.44 5.21
C LEU A 68 -7.85 -7.41 6.39
N ILE A 69 -6.77 -7.26 7.16
CA ILE A 69 -6.52 -8.05 8.37
C ILE A 69 -7.63 -7.80 9.40
N TYR A 70 -8.04 -6.55 9.60
CA TYR A 70 -9.14 -6.20 10.49
C TYR A 70 -10.47 -6.83 10.05
N LEU A 71 -10.82 -6.73 8.76
CA LEU A 71 -12.05 -7.31 8.22
C LEU A 71 -12.07 -8.84 8.33
N THR A 72 -10.96 -9.50 8.00
CA THR A 72 -10.84 -10.96 8.14
C THR A 72 -10.94 -11.41 9.59
N ALA A 73 -10.37 -10.67 10.53
CA ALA A 73 -10.54 -10.91 11.96
C ALA A 73 -12.00 -10.71 12.42
N LEU A 74 -12.69 -9.68 11.90
CA LEU A 74 -14.10 -9.42 12.19
C LEU A 74 -15.00 -10.55 11.69
N ILE A 75 -14.76 -11.05 10.48
CA ILE A 75 -15.51 -12.18 9.89
C ILE A 75 -15.30 -13.44 10.72
N LYS A 76 -14.06 -13.75 11.11
CA LYS A 76 -13.74 -14.96 11.90
C LYS A 76 -14.36 -14.94 13.31
N LYS A 77 -14.64 -13.75 13.86
CA LYS A 77 -15.26 -13.58 15.17
C LYS A 77 -16.78 -13.79 15.15
N ARG A 78 -17.41 -13.66 13.98
CA ARG A 78 -18.84 -13.88 13.78
C ARG A 78 -19.12 -15.35 13.50
#